data_AF-A0A534QY27-F1
#
_entry.id   AF-A0A534QY27-F1
#
_cell.length_a   1.000
_cell.length_b   1.000
_cell.length_c   1.000
_cell.angle_alpha   90.00
_cell.angle_beta   90.00
_cell.angle_gamma   90.00
#
_symmetry.space_group_name_H-M   'P 1'
#
loop_
_entity.id
_entity.type
_entity.pdbx_description
1 polymer ?
#
loop_
_entity_poly.entity_id
_entity_poly.type
_entity_poly.pdbx_seq_one_letter_code
_entity_poly.pdbx_strand_id
1 'polypeptide(L)'
;DELPLGAGALAGAGFPIDRRFVARQLGFRRISANSVDAVADRDAAAEFLAAAAITAVHLSRLAEEIVLWATEEFGFVALPDAFATGSSMMPQKKNPDVAELVRGKTGRTIGALVALLTVLK
;
A
#
# COMPACT_ATOMS: atom_id res chain seq x y z
N ASP A 1 3.67 15.20 7.24
CA ASP A 1 2.75 15.27 8.39
C ASP A 1 2.38 16.72 8.66
N GLU A 2 1.25 17.15 8.09
CA GLU A 2 0.84 18.54 7.96
C GLU A 2 -0.69 18.64 8.05
N LEU A 3 -1.19 19.56 8.88
CA LEU A 3 -2.63 19.73 9.13
C LEU A 3 -3.29 20.55 8.00
N PRO A 4 -4.24 19.98 7.23
CA PRO A 4 -5.02 20.74 6.24
C PRO A 4 -6.25 21.43 6.87
N LEU A 5 -6.70 20.99 8.04
CA LEU A 5 -7.88 21.55 8.71
C LEU A 5 -7.71 23.05 8.97
N GLY A 6 -8.75 23.81 8.65
CA GLY A 6 -8.72 25.29 8.62
C GLY A 6 -8.46 25.89 7.23
N ALA A 7 -8.20 25.09 6.20
CA ALA A 7 -8.10 25.55 4.81
C ALA A 7 -9.46 25.93 4.17
N GLY A 8 -10.58 25.55 4.81
CA GLY A 8 -11.92 25.79 4.27
C GLY A 8 -12.13 25.06 2.95
N ALA A 9 -12.90 25.66 2.03
CA ALA A 9 -13.08 25.10 0.69
C ALA A 9 -11.82 25.28 -0.19
N LEU A 10 -11.12 26.42 -0.06
CA LEU A 10 -9.84 26.73 -0.73
C LEU A 10 -9.16 28.01 -0.21
N ALA A 11 -9.91 28.94 0.41
CA ALA A 11 -9.45 30.28 0.79
C ALA A 11 -9.29 30.48 2.32
N GLY A 12 -9.15 29.40 3.08
CA GLY A 12 -9.11 29.44 4.54
C GLY A 12 -10.49 29.46 5.19
N ALA A 13 -10.51 29.35 6.52
CA ALA A 13 -11.72 29.50 7.31
C ALA A 13 -12.15 30.97 7.39
N GLY A 14 -13.46 31.24 7.30
CA GLY A 14 -14.04 32.59 7.41
C GLY A 14 -14.12 33.13 8.85
N PHE A 15 -13.46 32.49 9.81
CA PHE A 15 -13.46 32.84 11.22
C PHE A 15 -12.05 32.65 11.81
N PRO A 16 -11.69 33.38 12.88
CA PRO A 16 -10.35 33.33 13.46
C PRO A 16 -10.12 32.00 14.20
N ILE A 17 -9.58 31.02 13.49
CA ILE A 17 -9.20 29.71 14.02
C ILE A 17 -7.69 29.67 14.34
N ASP A 18 -7.32 29.23 15.54
CA ASP A 18 -5.92 28.92 15.86
C ASP A 18 -5.56 27.52 15.31
N ARG A 19 -5.07 27.49 14.07
CA ARG A 19 -4.66 26.25 13.41
C ARG A 19 -3.46 25.57 14.11
N ARG A 20 -2.61 26.33 14.81
CA ARG A 20 -1.46 25.75 15.54
C ARG A 20 -1.95 24.99 16.77
N PHE A 21 -2.94 25.54 17.48
CA PHE A 21 -3.62 24.82 18.56
C PHE A 21 -4.24 23.52 18.04
N VAL A 22 -4.99 23.57 16.94
CA VAL A 22 -5.62 22.40 16.32
C VAL A 22 -4.58 21.36 15.90
N ALA A 23 -3.47 21.77 15.28
CA ALA A 23 -2.41 20.85 14.87
C ALA A 23 -1.82 20.09 16.06
N ARG A 24 -1.58 20.79 17.20
CA ARG A 24 -1.13 20.15 18.44
C ARG A 24 -2.14 19.16 18.99
N GLN A 25 -3.43 19.51 18.99
CA GLN A 25 -4.49 18.63 19.50
C GLN A 25 -4.65 17.37 18.65
N LEU A 26 -4.44 17.47 17.34
CA LEU A 26 -4.57 16.36 16.40
C LEU A 26 -3.24 15.61 16.13
N GLY A 27 -2.14 16.05 16.76
CA GLY A 27 -0.83 15.40 16.65
C GLY A 27 -0.04 15.71 15.37
N PHE A 28 -0.46 16.70 14.58
CA PHE A 28 0.27 17.12 13.38
C PHE A 28 1.49 17.98 13.74
N ARG A 29 2.61 17.74 13.06
CA ARG A 29 3.85 18.51 13.27
C ARG A 29 3.79 19.98 12.83
N ARG A 30 2.99 20.30 11.80
CA ARG A 30 2.87 21.65 11.23
C ARG A 30 1.49 21.89 10.62
N ILE A 31 1.16 23.14 10.34
CA ILE A 31 -0.05 23.55 9.60
C ILE A 31 0.27 23.69 8.12
N SER A 32 -0.72 23.45 7.25
CA SER A 32 -0.55 23.74 5.83
C SER A 32 -0.29 25.22 5.57
N ALA A 33 0.73 25.50 4.74
CA ALA A 33 1.16 26.86 4.43
C ALA A 33 0.21 27.58 3.44
N ASN A 34 -0.46 26.82 2.58
CA ASN A 34 -1.37 27.34 1.56
C ASN A 34 -2.70 26.57 1.60
N SER A 35 -3.82 27.30 1.56
CA SER A 35 -5.15 26.70 1.68
C SER A 35 -5.63 26.03 0.39
N VAL A 36 -5.23 26.54 -0.77
CA VAL A 36 -5.55 25.96 -2.09
C VAL A 36 -4.80 24.63 -2.25
N ASP A 37 -3.51 24.64 -1.93
CA ASP A 37 -2.67 23.44 -1.91
C ASP A 37 -3.25 22.39 -0.94
N ALA A 38 -3.56 22.77 0.29
CA ALA A 38 -4.05 21.84 1.31
C ALA A 38 -5.35 21.10 0.96
N VAL A 39 -6.20 21.67 0.09
CA VAL A 39 -7.43 21.00 -0.35
C VAL A 39 -7.22 20.16 -1.61
N ALA A 40 -6.25 20.55 -2.46
CA ALA A 40 -5.94 19.90 -3.72
C ALA A 40 -4.91 18.76 -3.58
N ASP A 41 -4.01 18.84 -2.60
CA ASP A 41 -2.87 17.94 -2.44
C ASP A 41 -3.28 16.48 -2.22
N ARG A 42 -2.72 15.57 -3.03
CA ARG A 42 -2.84 14.12 -2.90
C ARG A 42 -1.48 13.41 -3.01
N ASP A 43 -0.38 14.16 -2.91
CA ASP A 43 0.97 13.65 -3.11
C ASP A 43 1.31 12.58 -2.07
N ALA A 44 0.90 12.78 -0.81
CA ALA A 44 1.10 11.78 0.23
C ALA A 44 0.42 10.43 -0.10
N ALA A 45 -0.73 10.44 -0.77
CA ALA A 45 -1.41 9.22 -1.20
C ALA A 45 -0.69 8.57 -2.40
N ALA A 46 -0.21 9.39 -3.35
CA ALA A 46 0.58 8.90 -4.48
C ALA A 46 1.92 8.30 -4.04
N GLU A 47 2.63 8.96 -3.13
CA GLU A 47 3.89 8.48 -2.56
C GLU A 47 3.69 7.18 -1.76
N PHE A 48 2.62 7.10 -0.95
CA PHE A 48 2.26 5.87 -0.26
C PHE A 48 2.02 4.72 -1.24
N LEU A 49 1.24 4.95 -2.31
CA LEU A 49 0.98 3.93 -3.32
C LEU A 49 2.24 3.54 -4.09
N ALA A 50 3.16 4.48 -4.33
CA ALA A 50 4.45 4.20 -4.94
C ALA A 50 5.31 3.29 -4.05
N ALA A 51 5.43 3.61 -2.76
CA ALA A 51 6.12 2.78 -1.79
C ALA A 51 5.48 1.39 -1.66
N ALA A 52 4.13 1.32 -1.62
CA ALA A 52 3.40 0.06 -1.58
C ALA A 52 3.60 -0.77 -2.85
N ALA A 53 3.62 -0.16 -4.03
CA ALA A 53 3.85 -0.85 -5.29
C ALA A 53 5.26 -1.43 -5.37
N ILE A 54 6.29 -0.67 -4.98
CA ILE A 54 7.68 -1.15 -4.91
C ILE A 54 7.79 -2.31 -3.91
N THR A 55 7.17 -2.18 -2.74
CA THR A 55 7.14 -3.24 -1.73
C THR A 55 6.47 -4.50 -2.27
N ALA A 56 5.33 -4.36 -2.95
CA ALA A 56 4.62 -5.48 -3.56
C ALA A 56 5.49 -6.17 -4.64
N VAL A 57 6.27 -5.42 -5.43
CA VAL A 57 7.23 -6.01 -6.38
C VAL A 57 8.35 -6.78 -5.68
N HIS A 58 8.88 -6.28 -4.56
CA HIS A 58 9.86 -7.06 -3.79
C HIS A 58 9.26 -8.36 -3.25
N LEU A 59 8.04 -8.29 -2.71
CA LEU A 59 7.32 -9.46 -2.20
C LEU A 59 6.95 -10.44 -3.32
N SER A 60 6.62 -9.98 -4.52
CA SER A 60 6.29 -10.85 -5.65
C SER A 60 7.50 -11.64 -6.14
N ARG A 61 8.70 -11.04 -6.09
CA ARG A 61 9.95 -11.75 -6.40
C ARG A 61 10.28 -12.81 -5.36
N LEU A 62 10.14 -12.49 -4.07
CA LEU A 62 10.28 -13.49 -3.02
C LEU A 62 9.26 -14.63 -3.16
N ALA A 63 8.01 -14.28 -3.48
CA ALA A 63 6.96 -15.27 -3.71
C ALA A 63 7.29 -16.17 -4.91
N GLU A 64 7.88 -15.64 -5.97
CA GLU A 64 8.32 -16.45 -7.12
C GLU A 64 9.36 -17.49 -6.72
N GLU A 65 10.35 -17.09 -5.94
CA GLU A 65 11.36 -18.00 -5.42
C GLU A 65 10.71 -19.11 -4.57
N ILE A 66 9.78 -18.77 -3.68
CA ILE A 66 9.07 -19.77 -2.85
C ILE A 66 8.28 -20.75 -3.72
N VAL A 67 7.57 -20.26 -4.74
CA VAL A 67 6.82 -21.11 -5.68
C VAL A 67 7.77 -22.08 -6.39
N LEU A 68 8.91 -21.57 -6.90
CA LEU A 68 9.90 -22.38 -7.59
C LEU A 68 10.54 -23.43 -6.67
N TRP A 69 10.99 -23.01 -5.48
CA TRP A 69 11.64 -23.88 -4.50
C TRP A 69 10.72 -25.00 -3.97
N ALA A 70 9.41 -24.77 -3.97
CA ALA A 70 8.40 -25.73 -3.50
C ALA A 70 7.96 -26.74 -4.58
N THR A 71 8.43 -26.63 -5.83
CA THR A 71 8.15 -27.60 -6.88
C THR A 71 8.78 -28.97 -6.58
N GLU A 72 8.26 -30.05 -7.18
CA GLU A 72 8.84 -31.39 -7.03
C GLU A 72 10.21 -31.49 -7.71
N GLU A 73 10.41 -30.75 -8.82
CA GLU A 73 11.65 -30.74 -9.59
C GLU A 73 12.82 -30.10 -8.81
N PHE A 74 12.55 -29.06 -8.02
CA PHE A 74 13.57 -28.40 -7.19
C PHE A 74 13.61 -28.98 -5.78
N GLY A 75 12.48 -29.07 -5.09
CA GLY A 75 12.37 -29.67 -3.76
C GLY A 75 13.23 -29.01 -2.68
N PHE A 76 13.53 -27.72 -2.80
CA PHE A 76 14.43 -27.01 -1.86
C PHE A 76 13.74 -26.66 -0.54
N VAL A 77 12.41 -26.51 -0.54
CA VAL A 77 11.62 -26.21 0.66
C VAL A 77 10.40 -27.10 0.76
N ALA A 78 10.02 -27.43 2.00
CA ALA A 78 8.75 -28.07 2.32
C ALA A 78 7.85 -27.07 3.05
N LEU A 79 6.67 -26.79 2.51
CA LEU A 79 5.75 -25.82 3.10
C LEU A 79 5.02 -26.40 4.33
N PRO A 80 4.85 -25.62 5.41
CA PRO A 80 3.98 -26.01 6.51
C PRO A 80 2.52 -26.03 6.08
N ASP A 81 1.72 -26.95 6.63
CA ASP A 81 0.29 -27.10 6.27
C ASP A 81 -0.53 -25.83 6.56
N ALA A 82 -0.11 -25.03 7.55
CA ALA A 82 -0.76 -23.76 7.86
C ALA A 82 -0.61 -22.70 6.76
N PHE A 83 0.33 -22.87 5.82
CA PHE A 83 0.67 -21.88 4.78
C PHE A 83 0.58 -22.44 3.36
N ALA A 84 0.02 -23.64 3.19
CA ALA A 84 -0.16 -24.28 1.90
C ALA A 84 -1.53 -24.98 1.85
N THR A 85 -2.15 -25.05 0.69
CA THR A 85 -3.30 -25.96 0.49
C THR A 85 -2.82 -27.30 -0.05
N GLY A 86 -3.56 -28.36 0.27
CA GLY A 86 -3.28 -29.71 -0.22
C GLY A 86 -4.30 -30.17 -1.28
N SER A 87 -4.01 -31.30 -1.92
CA SER A 87 -5.01 -32.04 -2.70
C SER A 87 -5.64 -33.13 -1.83
N SER A 88 -6.97 -33.29 -1.89
CA SER A 88 -7.66 -34.40 -1.22
C SER A 88 -7.26 -35.78 -1.76
N MET A 89 -6.73 -35.84 -2.99
CA MET A 89 -6.33 -37.09 -3.65
C MET A 89 -4.81 -37.32 -3.58
N MET A 90 -4.02 -36.26 -3.38
CA MET A 90 -2.55 -36.32 -3.33
C MET A 90 -2.06 -35.68 -2.02
N PRO A 91 -1.95 -36.45 -0.92
CA PRO A 91 -1.61 -35.93 0.41
C PRO A 91 -0.24 -35.24 0.48
N GLN A 92 0.70 -35.62 -0.37
CA GLN A 92 2.04 -35.04 -0.47
C GLN A 92 2.06 -33.71 -1.23
N LYS A 93 1.06 -33.44 -2.07
CA LYS A 93 1.03 -32.25 -2.92
C LYS A 93 0.61 -31.04 -2.08
N LYS A 94 1.53 -30.10 -1.89
CA LYS A 94 1.29 -28.82 -1.21
C LYS A 94 1.44 -27.66 -2.21
N ASN A 95 0.41 -26.84 -2.32
CA ASN A 95 0.38 -25.70 -3.22
C ASN A 95 0.85 -24.43 -2.47
N PRO A 96 1.75 -23.62 -3.06
CA PRO A 96 2.23 -22.36 -2.48
C PRO A 96 1.21 -21.20 -2.63
N ASP A 97 -0.07 -21.42 -2.34
CA ASP A 97 -1.15 -20.46 -2.68
C ASP A 97 -0.93 -19.06 -2.11
N VAL A 98 -0.36 -18.96 -0.90
CA VAL A 98 -0.04 -17.67 -0.28
C VAL A 98 0.94 -16.89 -1.14
N ALA A 99 2.01 -17.54 -1.62
CA ALA A 99 2.99 -16.92 -2.50
C ALA A 99 2.39 -16.58 -3.86
N GLU A 100 1.60 -17.48 -4.45
CA GLU A 100 0.90 -17.22 -5.72
C GLU A 100 -0.03 -16.00 -5.62
N LEU A 101 -0.78 -15.88 -4.51
CA LEU A 101 -1.66 -14.74 -4.24
C LEU A 101 -0.88 -13.44 -4.05
N VAL A 102 0.27 -13.45 -3.35
CA VAL A 102 1.15 -12.27 -3.23
C VAL A 102 1.58 -11.80 -4.61
N ARG A 103 2.01 -12.73 -5.47
CA ARG A 103 2.43 -12.46 -6.84
C ARG A 103 1.29 -11.87 -7.67
N GLY A 104 0.11 -12.49 -7.65
CA GLY A 104 -1.08 -12.02 -8.38
C GLY A 104 -1.63 -10.68 -7.88
N LYS A 105 -1.64 -10.44 -6.54
CA LYS A 105 -2.15 -9.19 -5.96
C LYS A 105 -1.24 -7.99 -6.21
N THR A 106 0.03 -8.22 -6.53
CA THR A 106 0.98 -7.13 -6.84
C THR A 106 0.48 -6.24 -7.98
N GLY A 107 -0.14 -6.83 -9.01
CA GLY A 107 -0.73 -6.07 -10.11
C GLY A 107 -1.83 -5.10 -9.67
N ARG A 108 -2.61 -5.43 -8.64
CA ARG A 108 -3.64 -4.55 -8.08
C ARG A 108 -3.02 -3.30 -7.43
N THR A 109 -1.95 -3.48 -6.66
CA THR A 109 -1.27 -2.37 -5.99
C THR A 109 -0.62 -1.43 -7.00
N ILE A 110 0.04 -1.98 -8.03
CA ILE A 110 0.58 -1.20 -9.15
C ILE A 110 -0.55 -0.45 -9.88
N GLY A 111 -1.67 -1.13 -10.16
CA GLY A 111 -2.82 -0.53 -10.81
C GLY A 111 -3.41 0.65 -10.02
N ALA A 112 -3.46 0.56 -8.69
CA ALA A 112 -3.93 1.65 -7.84
C ALA A 112 -3.05 2.91 -7.95
N LEU A 113 -1.73 2.76 -7.99
CA LEU A 113 -0.80 3.87 -8.23
C LEU A 113 -1.03 4.51 -9.59
N VAL A 114 -1.07 3.70 -10.66
CA VAL A 114 -1.29 4.17 -12.03
C VAL A 114 -2.63 4.92 -12.13
N ALA A 115 -3.68 4.37 -11.53
CA ALA A 115 -5.00 4.98 -11.53
C ALA A 115 -4.99 6.35 -10.83
N LEU A 116 -4.39 6.45 -9.63
CA LEU A 116 -4.32 7.72 -8.92
C LEU A 116 -3.53 8.78 -9.69
N LEU A 117 -2.34 8.44 -10.19
CA LEU A 117 -1.54 9.36 -11.01
C LEU A 117 -2.29 9.79 -12.28
N THR A 118 -3.07 8.88 -12.87
CA THR A 118 -3.90 9.21 -14.05
C THR A 118 -5.03 10.18 -13.72
N VAL A 119 -5.62 10.09 -12.53
CA VAL A 119 -6.66 11.02 -12.06
C VAL A 119 -6.07 12.40 -11.74
N LEU A 120 -4.82 12.46 -11.30
CA LEU A 120 -4.18 13.72 -10.86
C LEU A 120 -3.51 14.53 -11.98
N LYS A 121 -3.19 13.91 -13.13
CA LYS A 121 -2.39 14.54 -14.21
C LYS A 121 -3.10 15.63 -15.01
#